data_AF-A0A0D7A4Q6-F1
#
_entry.id   AF-A0A0D7A4Q6-F1
#
_cell.length_a   1.000
_cell.length_b   1.000
_cell.length_c   1.000
_cell.angle_alpha   90.00
_cell.angle_beta   90.00
_cell.angle_gamma   90.00
#
_symmetry.space_group_name_H-M   'P 1'
#
loop_
_entity.id
_entity.type
_entity.pdbx_description
1 polymer ?
#
loop_
_entity_poly.entity_id
_entity_poly.type
_entity_poly.pdbx_seq_one_letter_code
_entity_poly.pdbx_strand_id
1 'polypeptide(L)'
;MLSVEQKSLAEECIRAAGLSDRVRVHLLDYRETPASFRHVFDALVSIETPEQVGLKHFDTYFRIVDFALKPRNVTVVISASSFPESHFSAYQPADFVRKYHLRYQYQSRTIGHRQFAWPCRV
;
A
#
# COMPACT_ATOMS: atom_id res chain seq x y z
N MET A 1 -6.53 6.91 -2.80
CA MET A 1 -7.59 7.19 -3.81
C MET A 1 -6.94 7.15 -5.19
N LEU A 2 -7.66 6.68 -6.20
CA LEU A 2 -7.22 6.75 -7.60
C LEU A 2 -7.63 8.11 -8.17
N SER A 3 -6.68 8.87 -8.74
CA SER A 3 -6.94 10.19 -9.32
C SER A 3 -6.46 10.25 -10.76
N VAL A 4 -7.37 10.66 -11.65
CA VAL A 4 -7.09 10.89 -13.07
C VAL A 4 -6.15 12.07 -13.24
N GLU A 5 -6.32 13.10 -12.40
CA GLU A 5 -5.50 14.31 -12.39
C GLU A 5 -4.05 14.01 -12.03
N GLN A 6 -3.82 13.16 -11.02
CA GLN A 6 -2.48 12.69 -10.66
C GLN A 6 -1.82 11.91 -11.80
N LYS A 7 -2.57 11.03 -12.47
CA LYS A 7 -2.07 10.32 -13.65
C LYS A 7 -1.67 11.30 -14.75
N SER A 8 -2.55 12.26 -15.07
CA SER A 8 -2.30 13.25 -16.13
C SER A 8 -1.04 14.06 -15.86
N LEU A 9 -0.88 14.56 -14.62
CA LEU A 9 0.31 15.31 -14.23
C LEU A 9 1.59 14.44 -14.27
N ALA A 10 1.51 13.19 -13.80
CA ALA A 10 2.65 12.29 -13.85
C ALA A 10 3.10 12.00 -15.29
N GLU A 11 2.16 11.74 -16.19
CA GLU A 11 2.44 11.52 -17.62
C GLU A 11 3.06 12.76 -18.28
N GLU A 12 2.59 13.96 -17.92
CA GLU A 12 3.18 15.21 -18.38
C GLU A 12 4.64 15.37 -17.90
N CYS A 13 4.91 15.13 -16.61
CA CYS A 13 6.26 15.18 -16.06
C CYS A 13 7.19 14.16 -16.72
N ILE A 14 6.71 12.92 -16.95
CA ILE A 14 7.47 11.86 -17.63
C ILE A 14 7.84 12.27 -19.06
N ARG A 15 6.87 12.84 -19.79
CA ARG A 15 7.08 13.32 -21.16
C ARG A 15 8.07 14.47 -21.20
N ALA A 16 7.95 15.43 -20.28
CA ALA A 16 8.90 16.54 -20.16
C ALA A 16 10.32 16.07 -19.84
N ALA A 17 10.46 14.99 -19.07
CA ALA A 17 11.75 14.36 -18.76
C ALA A 17 12.28 13.44 -19.88
N GLY A 18 11.51 13.20 -20.95
CA GLY A 18 11.90 12.31 -22.05
C GLY A 18 11.97 10.82 -21.67
N LEU A 19 11.20 10.38 -20.67
CA LEU A 19 11.24 9.01 -20.13
C LEU A 19 10.02 8.15 -20.53
N SER A 20 9.26 8.58 -21.53
CA SER A 20 8.02 7.93 -21.96
C SER A 20 8.20 6.50 -22.47
N ASP A 21 9.41 6.13 -22.88
CA ASP A 21 9.78 4.77 -23.30
C ASP A 21 10.07 3.83 -22.11
N ARG A 22 10.31 4.38 -20.91
CA ARG A 22 10.73 3.64 -19.71
C ARG A 22 9.70 3.62 -18.60
N VAL A 23 8.83 4.62 -18.52
CA VAL A 23 7.87 4.77 -17.42
C VAL A 23 6.45 4.67 -17.94
N ARG A 24 5.66 3.78 -17.34
CA ARG A 24 4.23 3.62 -17.64
C ARG A 24 3.40 3.83 -16.39
N VAL A 25 2.44 4.75 -16.45
CA VAL A 25 1.53 5.06 -15.35
C VAL A 25 0.21 4.32 -15.55
N HIS A 26 -0.20 3.55 -14.55
CA HIS A 26 -1.46 2.83 -14.55
C HIS A 26 -2.42 3.45 -13.54
N LEU A 27 -3.62 3.83 -13.99
CA LEU A 27 -4.73 4.15 -13.10
C LEU A 27 -5.47 2.86 -12.79
N LEU A 28 -5.03 2.14 -11.76
CA LEU A 28 -5.55 0.82 -11.43
C LEU A 28 -5.60 0.62 -9.91
N ASP A 29 -6.68 0.02 -9.43
CA ASP A 29 -6.73 -0.51 -8.08
C ASP A 29 -5.81 -1.72 -7.98
N TYR A 30 -4.80 -1.65 -7.11
CA TYR A 30 -3.83 -2.74 -6.93
C TYR A 30 -4.51 -4.05 -6.51
N ARG A 31 -5.72 -4.02 -5.94
CA ARG A 31 -6.50 -5.21 -5.59
C ARG A 31 -7.01 -5.97 -6.82
N GLU A 32 -7.12 -5.29 -7.94
CA GLU A 32 -7.58 -5.82 -9.22
C GLU A 32 -6.43 -5.82 -10.23
N THR A 33 -5.21 -6.17 -9.77
CA THR A 33 -4.04 -6.28 -10.66
C THR A 33 -4.29 -7.30 -11.78
N PRO A 34 -4.02 -6.93 -13.05
CA PRO A 34 -4.26 -7.80 -14.19
C PRO A 34 -3.35 -9.03 -14.13
N ALA A 35 -3.83 -10.14 -14.72
CA ALA A 35 -3.07 -11.39 -14.77
C ALA A 35 -1.67 -11.24 -15.41
N SER A 36 -1.51 -10.27 -16.31
CA SER A 36 -0.24 -9.94 -16.96
C SER A 36 0.83 -9.41 -16.01
N PHE A 37 0.46 -9.00 -14.79
CA PHE A 37 1.41 -8.52 -13.79
C PHE A 37 1.96 -9.64 -12.91
N ARG A 38 1.53 -10.88 -13.12
CA ARG A 38 1.97 -12.01 -12.32
C ARG A 38 3.45 -12.32 -12.53
N HIS A 39 4.25 -12.25 -11.47
CA HIS A 39 5.68 -12.56 -11.46
C HIS A 39 6.51 -11.84 -12.54
N VAL A 40 6.16 -10.59 -12.86
CA VAL A 40 6.86 -9.82 -13.91
C VAL A 40 7.83 -8.80 -13.35
N PHE A 41 7.67 -8.36 -12.11
CA PHE A 41 8.46 -7.27 -11.55
C PHE A 41 9.67 -7.78 -10.76
N ASP A 42 10.83 -7.16 -11.00
CA ASP A 42 12.07 -7.40 -10.26
C ASP A 42 12.11 -6.61 -8.94
N ALA A 43 11.41 -5.48 -8.87
CA ALA A 43 11.34 -4.66 -7.67
C ALA A 43 9.95 -4.07 -7.47
N LEU A 44 9.55 -3.91 -6.21
CA LEU A 44 8.31 -3.24 -5.82
C LEU A 44 8.61 -2.20 -4.75
N VAL A 45 8.08 -1.00 -4.95
CA VAL A 45 8.17 0.11 -4.00
C VAL A 45 6.77 0.57 -3.66
N SER A 46 6.42 0.55 -2.37
CA SER A 46 5.14 1.05 -1.83
C SER A 46 5.42 2.17 -0.85
N ILE A 47 4.79 3.33 -1.06
CA ILE A 47 5.02 4.54 -0.27
C ILE A 47 3.71 4.94 0.39
N GLU A 48 3.71 5.06 1.72
CA GLU A 48 2.58 5.53 2.55
C GLU A 48 1.24 4.87 2.17
N THR A 49 1.33 3.58 1.84
CA THR A 49 0.21 2.75 1.41
C THR A 49 -0.39 1.92 2.55
N PRO A 50 0.41 1.28 3.43
CA PRO A 50 -0.12 0.39 4.48
C PRO A 50 -1.14 1.04 5.42
N GLU A 51 -1.03 2.33 5.68
CA GLU A 51 -1.94 3.14 6.48
C GLU A 51 -3.34 3.18 5.87
N GLN A 52 -3.42 3.24 4.53
CA GLN A 52 -4.68 3.25 3.78
C GLN A 52 -5.31 1.87 3.64
N VAL A 53 -4.50 0.80 3.74
CA VAL A 53 -4.97 -0.59 3.68
C VAL A 53 -5.72 -0.99 4.96
N GLY A 54 -5.18 -0.57 6.11
CA GLY A 54 -5.65 -0.95 7.43
C GLY A 54 -5.31 -2.39 7.79
N LEU A 55 -5.16 -2.65 9.09
CA LEU A 55 -4.66 -3.93 9.62
C LEU A 55 -5.41 -5.17 9.10
N LYS A 56 -6.71 -5.06 8.82
CA LYS A 56 -7.56 -6.17 8.38
C LYS A 56 -7.27 -6.66 6.95
N HIS A 57 -6.59 -5.86 6.13
CA HIS A 57 -6.36 -6.19 4.72
C HIS A 57 -4.87 -6.40 4.40
N PHE A 58 -3.99 -6.45 5.41
CA PHE A 58 -2.57 -6.69 5.22
C PHE A 58 -2.29 -8.02 4.52
N ASP A 59 -2.99 -9.09 4.90
CA ASP A 59 -2.84 -10.41 4.24
C ASP A 59 -3.11 -10.31 2.72
N THR A 60 -4.17 -9.61 2.32
CA THR A 60 -4.50 -9.40 0.92
C THR A 60 -3.45 -8.55 0.22
N TYR A 61 -2.99 -7.47 0.86
CA TYR A 61 -1.96 -6.60 0.32
C TYR A 61 -0.64 -7.37 0.05
N PHE A 62 -0.14 -8.13 1.02
CA PHE A 62 1.09 -8.90 0.85
C PHE A 62 0.94 -10.02 -0.20
N ARG A 63 -0.25 -10.62 -0.33
CA ARG A 63 -0.52 -11.57 -1.42
C ARG A 63 -0.45 -10.93 -2.81
N ILE A 64 -0.88 -9.67 -2.94
CA ILE A 64 -0.78 -8.94 -4.21
C ILE A 64 0.69 -8.60 -4.50
N VAL A 65 1.45 -8.20 -3.48
CA VAL A 65 2.89 -7.95 -3.61
C VAL A 65 3.61 -9.22 -4.08
N ASP A 66 3.35 -10.37 -3.46
CA ASP A 66 3.90 -11.67 -3.87
C ASP A 66 3.46 -12.06 -5.28
N PHE A 67 2.19 -11.85 -5.63
CA PHE A 67 1.67 -12.11 -6.97
C PHE A 67 2.43 -11.33 -8.06
N ALA A 68 2.79 -10.08 -7.80
CA ALA A 68 3.41 -9.19 -8.77
C ALA A 68 4.90 -9.50 -9.00
N LEU A 69 5.60 -9.92 -7.95
CA LEU A 69 7.06 -10.08 -7.93
C LEU A 69 7.51 -11.41 -8.50
N LYS A 70 8.67 -11.41 -9.18
CA LYS A 70 9.33 -12.65 -9.60
C LYS A 70 9.66 -13.56 -8.39
N PRO A 71 9.75 -14.89 -8.58
CA PRO A 71 9.96 -15.83 -7.48
C PRO A 71 11.35 -15.76 -6.83
N ARG A 72 12.34 -15.12 -7.48
CA ARG A 72 13.72 -15.02 -6.99
C ARG A 72 14.35 -13.69 -7.39
N ASN A 73 15.36 -13.27 -6.63
CA ASN A 73 16.18 -12.08 -6.87
C ASN A 73 15.37 -10.77 -6.96
N VAL A 74 14.40 -10.62 -6.07
CA VAL A 74 13.52 -9.45 -6.02
C VAL A 74 13.84 -8.53 -4.87
N THR A 75 13.53 -7.24 -5.03
CA THR A 75 13.65 -6.23 -3.97
C THR A 75 12.29 -5.63 -3.64
N VAL A 76 11.97 -5.55 -2.35
CA VAL A 76 10.73 -4.94 -1.86
C VAL A 76 11.06 -3.83 -0.89
N VAL A 77 10.52 -2.64 -1.14
CA VAL A 77 10.63 -1.49 -0.25
C VAL A 77 9.22 -1.03 0.11
N ILE A 78 8.90 -1.04 1.40
CA ILE A 78 7.63 -0.55 1.93
C ILE A 78 7.95 0.55 2.93
N SER A 79 7.57 1.78 2.59
CA SER A 79 7.60 2.91 3.52
C SER A 79 6.23 3.08 4.16
N ALA A 80 6.22 3.22 5.48
CA ALA A 80 5.02 3.52 6.23
C ALA A 80 5.33 4.37 7.47
N SER A 81 4.45 5.33 7.73
CA SER A 81 4.28 6.02 8.99
C SER A 81 3.69 5.08 10.04
N SER A 82 4.40 4.92 11.15
CA SER A 82 3.97 4.10 12.28
C SER A 82 3.90 4.90 13.57
N PHE A 83 3.11 4.41 14.52
CA PHE A 83 3.08 4.93 15.88
C PHE A 83 3.85 3.98 16.81
N PRO A 84 4.43 4.49 17.90
CA PRO A 84 5.02 3.62 18.91
C PRO A 84 3.97 2.65 19.44
N GLU A 85 4.37 1.39 19.66
CA GLU A 85 3.47 0.32 20.12
C GLU A 85 2.76 0.66 21.43
N SER A 86 3.38 1.46 22.30
CA SER A 86 2.77 1.96 23.56
C SER A 86 1.50 2.79 23.35
N HIS A 87 1.34 3.41 22.18
CA HIS A 87 0.15 4.16 21.80
C HIS A 87 -0.86 3.31 21.02
N PHE A 88 -0.54 2.04 20.76
CA PHE A 88 -1.43 1.12 20.11
C PHE A 88 -2.43 0.55 21.13
N SER A 89 -3.69 0.96 20.98
CA SER A 89 -4.83 0.32 21.62
C SER A 89 -5.71 -0.32 20.55
N ALA A 90 -6.31 -1.47 20.85
CA ALA A 90 -7.36 -2.04 20.01
C ALA A 90 -8.59 -1.12 19.92
N TYR A 91 -8.77 -0.24 20.91
CA TYR A 91 -9.75 0.83 20.90
C TYR A 91 -9.09 2.13 20.46
N GLN A 92 -9.43 2.56 19.25
CA GLN A 92 -8.92 3.78 18.63
C GLN A 92 -10.05 4.81 18.57
N PRO A 93 -10.13 5.77 19.53
CA PRO A 93 -11.18 6.76 19.52
C PRO A 93 -11.09 7.65 18.28
N ALA A 94 -12.23 8.25 17.91
CA ALA A 94 -12.28 9.21 16.81
C ALA A 94 -11.53 10.49 17.21
N ASP A 95 -10.25 10.56 16.85
CA ASP A 95 -9.47 11.79 16.94
C ASP A 95 -9.79 12.74 15.78
N PHE A 96 -9.26 13.96 15.85
CA PHE A 96 -9.51 15.00 14.86
C PHE A 96 -9.09 14.57 13.44
N VAL A 97 -7.93 13.91 13.31
CA VAL A 97 -7.42 13.46 12.02
C VAL A 97 -8.36 12.39 11.45
N ARG A 98 -8.76 11.40 12.23
CA ARG A 98 -9.71 10.34 11.82
C ARG A 98 -11.09 10.88 11.51
N LYS A 99 -11.56 11.90 12.22
CA LYS A 99 -12.90 12.47 12.01
C LYS A 99 -12.97 13.36 10.77
N TYR A 100 -11.94 14.17 10.52
CA TYR A 100 -12.00 15.23 9.50
C TYR A 100 -11.07 15.02 8.30
N HIS A 101 -9.98 14.27 8.44
CA HIS A 101 -9.00 14.04 7.36
C HIS A 101 -9.05 12.61 6.82
N LEU A 102 -9.04 11.59 7.68
CA LEU A 102 -8.92 10.16 7.32
C LEU A 102 -10.20 9.37 7.65
N ARG A 103 -11.35 9.92 7.27
CA ARG A 103 -12.69 9.41 7.63
C ARG A 103 -12.97 7.96 7.21
N TYR A 104 -12.30 7.47 6.17
CA TYR A 104 -12.50 6.12 5.62
C TYR A 104 -11.59 5.03 6.22
N GLN A 105 -10.55 5.38 6.98
CA GLN A 105 -9.52 4.40 7.35
C GLN A 105 -9.88 3.47 8.51
N TYR A 106 -10.88 3.80 9.35
CA TYR A 106 -11.06 3.08 10.63
C TYR A 106 -12.53 2.88 11.07
N GLN A 107 -13.48 2.71 10.14
CA GLN A 107 -14.81 2.21 10.51
C GLN A 107 -14.84 0.69 10.55
N SER A 108 -14.34 0.10 11.63
CA SER A 108 -14.81 -1.23 12.00
C SER A 108 -14.92 -1.36 13.51
N ARG A 109 -16.18 -1.49 13.96
CA ARG A 109 -16.57 -1.81 15.33
C ARG A 109 -15.76 -3.02 15.82
N THR A 110 -15.23 -2.87 17.05
CA THR A 110 -14.84 -3.89 18.05
C THR A 110 -14.52 -5.29 17.53
N ILE A 111 -13.35 -5.85 17.87
CA ILE A 111 -13.18 -7.23 18.41
C ILE A 111 -11.69 -7.55 18.64
N GLY A 112 -11.42 -8.08 19.84
CA GLY A 112 -10.67 -9.34 20.04
C GLY A 112 -9.14 -9.30 19.90
N HIS A 113 -8.46 -9.47 21.04
CA HIS A 113 -7.04 -9.75 21.14
C HIS A 113 -6.61 -10.91 20.22
N ARG A 114 -5.75 -10.62 19.24
CA ARG A 114 -4.72 -11.55 18.76
C ARG A 114 -3.44 -10.76 18.49
N GLN A 115 -2.43 -11.00 19.32
CA GLN A 115 -1.05 -10.60 19.03
C GLN A 115 -0.57 -11.37 17.80
N PHE A 116 -0.16 -10.64 16.76
CA PHE A 116 0.58 -11.22 15.64
C PHE A 116 2.07 -10.99 15.89
N ALA A 117 2.75 -12.03 16.38
CA ALA A 117 4.21 -12.05 16.44
C ALA A 117 4.76 -12.27 15.03
N TRP A 118 5.59 -11.34 14.55
CA TRP A 118 6.34 -11.45 13.31
C TRP A 118 7.48 -12.45 13.47
N PRO A 119 7.58 -13.53 12.67
CA PRO A 119 8.79 -14.33 12.60
C PRO A 119 9.74 -13.70 11.57
N CYS A 120 10.50 -12.68 11.97
CA CYS A 120 11.72 -12.34 11.24
C CYS A 120 12.74 -13.47 11.48
N ARG A 121 12.92 -14.37 10.51
CA ARG A 121 14.15 -15.15 10.40
C ARG A 121 15.08 -14.40 9.47
N VAL A 122 16.10 -13.79 10.06
CA VAL A 122 17.35 -13.41 9.39
C VAL A 122 18.14 -14.68 9.11
#